data_AF-A0AAQ4F211-F1
#
_entry.id   AF-A0AAQ4F211-F1
#
_cell.length_a   1.000
_cell.length_b   1.000
_cell.length_c   1.000
_cell.angle_alpha   90.00
_cell.angle_beta   90.00
_cell.angle_gamma   90.00
#
_symmetry.space_group_name_H-M   'P 1'
#
loop_
_entity.id
_entity.type
_entity.pdbx_description
1 polymer ?
#
loop_
_entity_poly.entity_id
_entity_poly.type
_entity_poly.pdbx_seq_one_letter_code
_entity_poly.pdbx_strand_id
1 'polypeptide(L)'
;MEGAGDKEVYASNRTECEDKCLSEIGLVCRAATYDRAAQLCRLSPETRYMNPKGYKPDSNAEYVENLCLPSSQLCTTTAFILEAGKELDGAFEREVVSTRDLQECSNYCTRSLPDRGYFCRSFLFDDKARTCTLYDEDPLGYGEGSEGHKPLKSSTGDLYRVLCGSSDRDVLLNNATFECYRRKRLDGSHQVEVKAYSFHECLDECMRRYARDCRSVEYSSRYQMCRFSSYDGQPRPNLIDDDHYDFYEFKW
;
A
#
# COMPACT_ATOMS: atom_id res chain seq x y z
N MET A 1 -6.40 -5.85 14.63
CA MET A 1 -5.08 -5.72 13.99
C MET A 1 -4.02 -6.11 15.00
N GLU A 2 -2.93 -6.77 14.60
CA GLU A 2 -1.81 -7.14 15.47
C GLU A 2 -0.48 -6.81 14.77
N GLY A 3 0.30 -5.92 15.36
CA GLY A 3 1.54 -5.39 14.79
C GLY A 3 2.67 -5.28 15.82
N ALA A 4 3.88 -5.08 15.31
CA ALA A 4 5.04 -4.84 16.15
C ALA A 4 4.95 -3.44 16.75
N GLY A 5 5.12 -3.32 18.07
CA GLY A 5 5.01 -2.03 18.77
C GLY A 5 3.57 -1.62 19.13
N ASP A 6 2.60 -2.52 18.97
CA ASP A 6 1.25 -2.32 19.48
C ASP A 6 1.25 -2.17 21.00
N LYS A 7 0.36 -1.32 21.51
CA LYS A 7 0.14 -1.09 22.94
C LYS A 7 -1.30 -1.46 23.30
N GLU A 8 -1.47 -2.30 24.31
CA GLU A 8 -2.79 -2.69 24.80
C GLU A 8 -3.18 -1.88 26.04
N VAL A 9 -4.39 -1.35 26.03
CA VAL A 9 -4.97 -0.55 27.12
C VAL A 9 -6.44 -0.95 27.31
N TYR A 10 -6.94 -0.89 28.54
CA TYR A 10 -8.37 -1.13 28.78
C TYR A 10 -9.21 0.02 28.23
N ALA A 11 -10.36 -0.30 27.63
CA ALA A 11 -11.38 0.65 27.18
C ALA A 11 -12.78 0.04 27.32
N SER A 12 -13.74 0.84 27.74
CA SER A 12 -15.12 0.38 28.00
C SER A 12 -15.99 0.32 26.75
N ASN A 13 -15.56 0.98 25.67
CA ASN A 13 -16.24 1.01 24.38
C ASN A 13 -15.29 1.52 23.29
N ARG A 14 -15.76 1.48 22.04
CA ARG A 14 -15.05 1.95 20.85
C ARG A 14 -14.60 3.42 20.97
N THR A 15 -15.46 4.30 21.48
CA THR A 15 -15.14 5.74 21.60
C THR A 15 -14.00 5.98 22.59
N GLU A 16 -14.02 5.30 23.75
CA GLU A 16 -12.93 5.41 24.72
C GLU A 16 -11.59 4.87 24.14
N CYS A 17 -11.67 3.86 23.26
CA CYS A 17 -10.51 3.35 22.53
C CYS A 17 -9.96 4.38 21.53
N GLU A 18 -10.85 5.08 20.80
CA GLU A 18 -10.48 6.20 19.92
C GLU A 18 -9.78 7.32 20.69
N ASP A 19 -10.35 7.75 21.82
CA ASP A 19 -9.77 8.80 22.67
C ASP A 19 -8.39 8.43 23.19
N LYS A 20 -8.18 7.16 23.56
CA LYS A 20 -6.85 6.65 23.97
C LYS A 20 -5.85 6.67 22.82
N CYS A 21 -6.28 6.33 21.60
CA CYS A 21 -5.41 6.43 20.42
C CYS A 21 -5.02 7.89 20.15
N LEU A 22 -5.97 8.82 20.22
CA LEU A 22 -5.73 10.24 19.96
C LEU A 22 -4.84 10.91 21.04
N SER A 23 -4.92 10.43 22.28
CA SER A 23 -4.16 10.96 23.41
C SER A 23 -2.84 10.24 23.68
N GLU A 24 -2.51 9.20 22.92
CA GLU A 24 -1.28 8.43 23.10
C GLU A 24 -0.05 9.24 22.68
N ILE A 25 0.94 9.29 23.57
CA ILE A 25 2.19 10.06 23.37
C ILE A 25 3.38 9.12 23.18
N GLY A 26 3.31 7.90 23.73
CA GLY A 26 4.41 6.93 23.68
C GLY A 26 4.60 6.25 22.32
N LEU A 27 3.61 6.36 21.43
CA LEU A 27 3.69 5.90 20.04
C LEU A 27 2.75 6.76 19.17
N VAL A 28 3.07 6.90 17.88
CA VAL A 28 2.18 7.56 16.92
C VAL A 28 1.03 6.62 16.58
N CYS A 29 -0.10 6.74 17.28
CA CYS A 29 -1.23 5.82 17.07
C CYS A 29 -1.93 6.09 15.74
N ARG A 30 -1.73 5.20 14.76
CA ARG A 30 -2.32 5.27 13.41
C ARG A 30 -3.63 4.54 13.31
N ALA A 31 -3.82 3.53 14.13
CA ALA A 31 -5.03 2.75 14.15
C ALA A 31 -5.28 2.19 15.54
N ALA A 32 -6.52 1.85 15.83
CA ALA A 32 -6.89 1.14 17.03
C ALA A 32 -7.82 -0.03 16.70
N THR A 33 -7.72 -1.10 17.46
CA THR A 33 -8.66 -2.23 17.43
C THR A 33 -9.27 -2.40 18.81
N TYR A 34 -10.58 -2.23 18.92
CA TYR A 34 -11.31 -2.44 20.16
C TYR A 34 -11.93 -3.84 20.20
N ASP A 35 -11.49 -4.70 21.11
CA ASP A 35 -12.09 -6.01 21.40
C ASP A 35 -13.22 -5.85 22.42
N ARG A 36 -14.46 -6.14 22.00
CA ARG A 36 -15.66 -6.00 22.83
C ARG A 36 -15.73 -7.02 23.95
N ALA A 37 -15.23 -8.24 23.76
CA ALA A 37 -15.30 -9.26 24.80
C ALA A 37 -14.23 -9.05 25.88
N ALA A 38 -13.02 -8.67 25.47
CA ALA A 38 -11.92 -8.42 26.40
C ALA A 38 -11.96 -7.02 27.03
N GLN A 39 -12.78 -6.10 26.50
CA GLN A 39 -12.78 -4.67 26.88
C GLN A 39 -11.36 -4.07 26.74
N LEU A 40 -10.68 -4.48 25.67
CA LEU A 40 -9.29 -4.16 25.41
C LEU A 40 -9.17 -3.39 24.11
N CYS A 41 -8.44 -2.28 24.16
CA CYS A 41 -8.10 -1.45 23.03
C CYS A 41 -6.63 -1.66 22.69
N ARG A 42 -6.36 -2.12 21.47
CA ARG A 42 -5.01 -2.22 20.94
C ARG A 42 -4.72 -1.02 20.06
N LEU A 43 -3.78 -0.19 20.49
CA LEU A 43 -3.27 0.98 19.77
C LEU A 43 -2.11 0.54 18.90
N SER A 44 -2.13 0.89 17.61
CA SER A 44 -1.14 0.44 16.64
C SER A 44 -0.45 1.61 15.93
N PRO A 45 0.88 1.55 15.74
CA PRO A 45 1.61 2.49 14.92
C PRO A 45 1.48 2.19 13.41
N GLU A 46 0.71 1.16 13.04
CA GLU A 46 0.53 0.72 11.66
C GLU A 46 -0.95 0.76 11.29
N THR A 47 -1.25 1.03 10.02
CA THR A 47 -2.60 0.83 9.45
C THR A 47 -2.72 -0.56 8.83
N ARG A 48 -3.93 -1.02 8.51
CA ARG A 48 -4.14 -2.30 7.81
C ARG A 48 -3.43 -2.35 6.45
N TYR A 49 -3.10 -1.19 5.88
CA TYR A 49 -2.34 -1.07 4.64
C TYR A 49 -0.83 -1.22 4.87
N MET A 50 -0.32 -0.70 5.98
CA MET A 50 1.09 -0.81 6.37
C MET A 50 1.43 -2.23 6.84
N ASN A 51 0.54 -2.86 7.63
CA ASN A 51 0.68 -4.24 8.05
C ASN A 51 -0.59 -5.07 7.73
N PRO A 52 -0.72 -5.51 6.47
CA PRO A 52 -1.84 -6.34 6.03
C PRO A 52 -1.94 -7.68 6.75
N LYS A 53 -0.82 -8.25 7.21
CA LYS A 53 -0.82 -9.55 7.92
C LYS A 53 -1.48 -9.47 9.29
N GLY A 54 -1.25 -8.35 9.97
CA GLY A 54 -1.81 -8.07 11.27
C GLY A 54 -3.31 -7.88 11.24
N TYR A 55 -3.86 -7.55 10.07
CA TYR A 55 -5.28 -7.32 9.91
C TYR A 55 -6.03 -8.62 9.60
N LYS A 56 -6.88 -9.04 10.53
CA LYS A 56 -7.82 -10.16 10.37
C LYS A 56 -9.22 -9.65 10.66
N PRO A 57 -10.21 -9.94 9.80
CA PRO A 57 -11.60 -9.66 10.11
C PRO A 57 -11.99 -10.42 11.37
N ASP A 58 -12.60 -9.72 12.32
CA ASP A 58 -13.11 -10.29 13.56
C ASP A 58 -14.44 -9.61 13.89
N SER A 59 -15.51 -10.40 14.01
CA SER A 59 -16.84 -9.90 14.34
C SER A 59 -16.93 -9.30 15.75
N ASN A 60 -15.99 -9.65 16.62
CA ASN A 60 -15.95 -9.22 18.01
C ASN A 60 -15.05 -7.99 18.24
N ALA A 61 -14.36 -7.55 17.19
CA ALA A 61 -13.44 -6.42 17.25
C ALA A 61 -13.84 -5.31 16.27
N GLU A 62 -13.61 -4.07 16.68
CA GLU A 62 -13.86 -2.87 15.87
C GLU A 62 -12.55 -2.19 15.52
N TYR A 63 -12.24 -2.12 14.24
CA TYR A 63 -11.04 -1.47 13.73
C TYR A 63 -11.33 -0.02 13.30
N VAL A 64 -10.47 0.90 13.70
CA VAL A 64 -10.54 2.32 13.35
C VAL A 64 -9.15 2.83 12.95
N GLU A 65 -9.08 3.74 11.97
CA GLU A 65 -7.84 4.44 11.59
C GLU A 65 -7.89 5.88 12.08
N ASN A 66 -6.78 6.36 12.63
CA ASN A 66 -6.62 7.72 13.13
C ASN A 66 -6.30 8.67 11.98
N LEU A 67 -7.34 9.25 11.38
CA LEU A 67 -7.22 10.27 10.33
C LEU A 67 -6.99 11.69 10.88
N CYS A 68 -6.87 11.86 12.21
CA CYS A 68 -6.62 13.15 12.84
C CYS A 68 -5.11 13.48 12.91
N LEU A 69 -4.24 12.53 12.60
CA LEU A 69 -2.80 12.75 12.55
C LEU A 69 -2.43 13.74 11.43
N PRO A 70 -1.40 14.58 11.63
CA PRO A 70 -0.87 15.40 10.55
C PRO A 70 -0.32 14.50 9.43
N SER A 71 -0.37 14.97 8.18
CA SER A 71 0.07 14.20 7.01
C SER A 71 1.51 13.67 7.13
N SER A 72 2.40 14.46 7.74
CA SER A 72 3.80 14.08 7.99
C SER A 72 3.94 12.90 8.95
N GLN A 73 2.95 12.71 9.82
CA GLN A 73 2.90 11.54 10.66
C GLN A 73 2.22 10.42 9.90
N LEU A 74 1.05 10.60 9.28
CA LEU A 74 0.30 9.52 8.61
C LEU A 74 1.11 8.67 7.65
N CYS A 75 1.86 9.32 6.76
CA CYS A 75 2.81 8.68 5.85
C CYS A 75 4.12 9.45 5.91
N THR A 76 5.17 8.85 6.47
CA THR A 76 6.49 9.50 6.50
C THR A 76 7.16 9.40 5.15
N THR A 77 6.88 8.34 4.40
CA THR A 77 7.39 8.08 3.05
C THR A 77 6.21 7.76 2.14
N THR A 78 6.23 8.31 0.92
CA THR A 78 5.28 7.94 -0.12
C THR A 78 6.00 7.33 -1.32
N ALA A 79 5.48 6.24 -1.85
CA ALA A 79 5.89 5.65 -3.13
C ALA A 79 4.66 5.28 -3.95
N PHE A 80 4.83 4.95 -5.23
CA PHE A 80 3.70 4.69 -6.13
C PHE A 80 3.82 3.35 -6.85
N ILE A 81 2.76 2.56 -6.89
CA ILE A 81 2.65 1.41 -7.82
C ILE A 81 1.92 1.89 -9.07
N LEU A 82 2.60 1.84 -10.20
CA LEU A 82 2.06 2.17 -11.53
C LEU A 82 1.47 0.92 -12.18
N GLU A 83 0.19 0.98 -12.53
CA GLU A 83 -0.52 0.04 -13.40
C GLU A 83 -0.73 0.75 -14.75
N ALA A 84 0.25 0.61 -15.65
CA ALA A 84 0.32 1.39 -16.89
C ALA A 84 -0.83 1.06 -17.86
N GLY A 85 -1.48 2.09 -18.40
CA GLY A 85 -2.63 1.97 -19.31
C GLY A 85 -3.84 1.28 -18.68
N LYS A 86 -4.00 1.39 -17.36
CA LYS A 86 -5.10 0.79 -16.59
C LYS A 86 -5.86 1.83 -15.79
N GLU A 87 -7.13 1.53 -15.55
CA GLU A 87 -7.99 2.24 -14.60
C GLU A 87 -8.85 1.24 -13.83
N LEU A 88 -9.46 1.70 -12.74
CA LEU A 88 -10.39 0.90 -11.95
C LEU A 88 -11.66 0.60 -12.75
N ASP A 89 -12.13 -0.65 -12.69
CA ASP A 89 -13.39 -1.08 -13.31
C ASP A 89 -14.54 -1.01 -12.30
N GLY A 90 -15.21 0.14 -12.25
CA GLY A 90 -16.34 0.41 -11.35
C GLY A 90 -16.46 1.89 -11.00
N ALA A 91 -17.51 2.24 -10.26
CA ALA A 91 -17.76 3.62 -9.82
C ALA A 91 -17.06 3.92 -8.49
N PHE A 92 -15.72 3.95 -8.53
CA PHE A 92 -14.88 4.22 -7.36
C PHE A 92 -14.45 5.69 -7.26
N GLU A 93 -14.73 6.50 -8.30
CA GLU A 93 -14.25 7.86 -8.38
C GLU A 93 -14.74 8.71 -7.21
N ARG A 94 -13.80 9.30 -6.46
CA ARG A 94 -14.12 10.25 -5.40
C ARG A 94 -14.22 11.68 -5.95
N GLU A 95 -13.27 12.06 -6.78
CA GLU A 95 -13.15 13.40 -7.36
C GLU A 95 -12.39 13.33 -8.69
N VAL A 96 -12.74 14.19 -9.65
CA VAL A 96 -11.98 14.39 -10.89
C VAL A 96 -11.55 15.85 -10.96
N VAL A 97 -10.25 16.09 -11.10
CA VAL A 97 -9.66 17.43 -11.17
C VAL A 97 -8.81 17.59 -12.42
N SER A 98 -8.66 18.81 -12.92
CA SER A 98 -7.72 19.12 -14.00
C SER A 98 -6.32 19.34 -13.43
N THR A 99 -5.31 18.75 -14.07
CA THR A 99 -3.91 18.87 -13.65
C THR A 99 -3.00 19.10 -14.84
N ARG A 100 -1.91 19.82 -14.63
CA ARG A 100 -0.91 20.08 -15.67
C ARG A 100 0.00 18.89 -15.88
N ASP A 101 0.35 18.17 -14.83
CA ASP A 101 1.29 17.05 -14.90
C ASP A 101 1.02 16.02 -13.80
N LEU A 102 1.79 14.93 -13.84
CA LEU A 102 1.73 13.84 -12.87
C LEU A 102 2.06 14.32 -11.45
N GLN A 103 2.98 15.27 -11.30
CA GLN A 103 3.41 15.76 -9.99
C GLN A 103 2.28 16.54 -9.30
N GLU A 104 1.54 17.35 -10.05
CA GLU A 104 0.37 18.06 -9.54
C GLU A 104 -0.74 17.08 -9.15
N CYS A 105 -0.97 16.03 -9.95
CA CYS A 105 -1.94 14.97 -9.64
C CYS A 105 -1.55 14.18 -8.38
N SER A 106 -0.29 13.77 -8.26
CA SER A 106 0.20 13.05 -7.07
C SER A 106 0.15 13.92 -5.81
N ASN A 107 0.42 15.22 -5.92
CA ASN A 107 0.27 16.17 -4.83
C ASN A 107 -1.19 16.31 -4.37
N TYR A 108 -2.15 16.32 -5.30
CA TYR A 108 -3.57 16.33 -4.94
C TYR A 108 -3.99 15.10 -4.16
N CYS A 109 -3.48 13.93 -4.54
CA CYS A 109 -3.75 12.68 -3.80
C CYS A 109 -3.07 12.69 -2.42
N THR A 110 -1.76 12.91 -2.37
CA THR A 110 -0.99 12.85 -1.10
C THR A 110 -1.39 13.91 -0.07
N ARG A 111 -1.98 15.04 -0.52
CA ARG A 111 -2.51 16.11 0.34
C ARG A 111 -4.04 16.07 0.48
N SER A 112 -4.72 15.04 -0.01
CA SER A 112 -6.19 14.98 0.01
C SER A 112 -6.76 15.07 1.42
N LEU A 113 -6.06 14.53 2.42
CA LEU A 113 -6.60 14.53 3.78
C LEU A 113 -6.67 15.95 4.38
N PRO A 114 -5.58 16.73 4.46
CA PRO A 114 -5.65 18.09 5.00
C PRO A 114 -6.45 19.03 4.09
N ASP A 115 -6.40 18.85 2.76
CA ASP A 115 -7.01 19.79 1.82
C ASP A 115 -8.49 19.46 1.52
N ARG A 116 -8.93 18.20 1.68
CA ARG A 116 -10.27 17.69 1.26
C ARG A 116 -10.98 16.82 2.29
N GLY A 117 -10.33 16.41 3.38
CA GLY A 117 -10.95 15.61 4.45
C GLY A 117 -11.11 14.12 4.16
N TYR A 118 -10.38 13.57 3.19
CA TYR A 118 -10.34 12.12 2.94
C TYR A 118 -8.94 11.64 2.59
N PHE A 119 -8.62 10.37 2.86
CA PHE A 119 -7.32 9.79 2.54
C PHE A 119 -7.35 9.17 1.14
N CYS A 120 -6.65 9.77 0.18
CA CYS A 120 -6.53 9.25 -1.18
C CYS A 120 -5.58 8.03 -1.18
N ARG A 121 -6.07 6.90 -1.71
CA ARG A 121 -5.37 5.62 -1.77
C ARG A 121 -4.77 5.36 -3.16
N SER A 122 -5.38 5.91 -4.20
CA SER A 122 -4.88 5.82 -5.57
C SER A 122 -5.38 6.99 -6.42
N PHE A 123 -4.74 7.20 -7.56
CA PHE A 123 -5.17 8.20 -8.54
C PHE A 123 -4.91 7.72 -9.97
N LEU A 124 -5.76 8.12 -10.91
CA LEU A 124 -5.58 7.90 -12.34
C LEU A 124 -5.16 9.21 -12.98
N PHE A 125 -4.02 9.24 -13.67
CA PHE A 125 -3.57 10.41 -14.42
C PHE A 125 -3.67 10.14 -15.92
N ASP A 126 -4.44 10.95 -16.63
CA ASP A 126 -4.49 10.97 -18.09
C ASP A 126 -3.76 12.22 -18.60
N ASP A 127 -2.56 12.04 -19.13
CA ASP A 127 -1.70 13.12 -19.64
C ASP A 127 -2.30 13.83 -20.85
N LYS A 128 -3.06 13.11 -21.70
CA LYS A 128 -3.69 13.67 -22.91
C LYS A 128 -4.88 14.54 -22.56
N ALA A 129 -5.72 14.05 -21.65
CA ALA A 129 -6.89 14.77 -21.17
C ALA A 129 -6.54 15.84 -20.12
N ARG A 130 -5.33 15.79 -19.54
CA ARG A 130 -4.89 16.65 -18.43
C ARG A 130 -5.85 16.53 -17.23
N THR A 131 -6.26 15.30 -16.94
CA THR A 131 -7.20 14.99 -15.85
C THR A 131 -6.57 14.04 -14.85
N CYS A 132 -6.94 14.23 -13.59
CA CYS A 132 -6.54 13.42 -12.45
C CYS A 132 -7.80 12.98 -11.72
N THR A 133 -8.04 11.67 -11.68
CA THR A 133 -9.14 11.09 -10.89
C THR A 133 -8.58 10.56 -9.58
N LEU A 134 -9.15 10.98 -8.46
CA LEU A 134 -8.73 10.58 -7.11
C LEU A 134 -9.67 9.50 -6.57
N TYR A 135 -9.09 8.54 -5.84
CA TYR A 135 -9.80 7.42 -5.23
C TYR A 135 -9.45 7.33 -3.74
N ASP A 136 -10.45 7.17 -2.86
CA ASP A 136 -10.28 6.94 -1.41
C ASP A 136 -10.31 5.46 -1.03
N GLU A 137 -10.57 4.58 -2.00
CA GLU A 137 -10.49 3.13 -1.88
C GLU A 137 -9.34 2.54 -2.69
N ASP A 138 -8.84 1.38 -2.25
CA ASP A 138 -7.93 0.53 -3.02
C ASP A 138 -8.60 -0.83 -3.24
N PRO A 139 -9.38 -1.00 -4.33
CA PRO A 139 -10.06 -2.27 -4.61
C PRO A 139 -9.09 -3.38 -5.01
N LEU A 140 -7.79 -3.07 -5.16
CA LEU A 140 -6.71 -3.99 -5.51
C LEU A 140 -6.00 -4.53 -4.26
N GLY A 141 -6.66 -4.52 -3.10
CA GLY A 141 -6.12 -4.93 -1.82
C GLY A 141 -5.44 -6.32 -1.81
N TYR A 142 -4.68 -6.61 -0.76
CA TYR A 142 -3.79 -7.78 -0.66
C TYR A 142 -4.48 -9.12 -0.32
N GLY A 143 -5.80 -9.15 -0.21
CA GLY A 143 -6.58 -10.36 0.09
C GLY A 143 -7.49 -10.71 -1.08
N GLU A 144 -7.63 -12.01 -1.38
CA GLU A 144 -8.64 -12.54 -2.29
C GLU A 144 -10.02 -11.98 -1.91
N GLY A 145 -10.46 -10.96 -2.63
CA GLY A 145 -11.86 -10.62 -2.77
C GLY A 145 -12.41 -11.48 -3.90
N SER A 146 -13.23 -12.46 -3.54
CA SER A 146 -14.22 -13.19 -4.35
C SER A 146 -14.00 -13.18 -5.87
N GLU A 147 -13.78 -14.37 -6.44
CA GLU A 147 -14.00 -14.66 -7.87
C GLU A 147 -15.23 -13.88 -8.39
N GLY A 148 -15.01 -12.82 -9.19
CA GLY A 148 -16.14 -12.08 -9.75
C GLY A 148 -15.82 -10.79 -10.49
N HIS A 149 -14.92 -9.95 -10.00
CA HIS A 149 -14.63 -8.67 -10.66
C HIS A 149 -13.14 -8.54 -10.92
N LYS A 150 -12.76 -8.33 -12.19
CA LYS A 150 -11.45 -7.81 -12.54
C LYS A 150 -11.50 -6.31 -12.20
N PRO A 151 -10.87 -5.85 -11.12
CA PRO A 151 -10.97 -4.45 -10.71
C PRO A 151 -10.23 -3.49 -11.65
N LEU A 152 -9.66 -3.97 -12.77
CA LEU A 152 -8.91 -3.18 -13.74
C LEU A 152 -9.42 -3.42 -15.16
N LYS A 153 -9.58 -2.32 -15.88
CA LYS A 153 -9.80 -2.29 -17.33
C LYS A 153 -8.71 -1.45 -18.02
N SER A 154 -8.63 -1.57 -19.34
CA SER A 154 -7.70 -0.75 -20.13
C SER A 154 -8.14 0.71 -20.13
N SER A 155 -7.19 1.63 -19.98
CA SER A 155 -7.42 3.07 -19.97
C SER A 155 -6.43 3.78 -20.88
N THR A 156 -6.74 5.03 -21.22
CA THR A 156 -5.80 5.98 -21.84
C THR A 156 -4.85 6.61 -20.82
N GLY A 157 -5.22 6.58 -19.54
CA GLY A 157 -4.41 7.03 -18.42
C GLY A 157 -3.69 5.89 -17.70
N ASP A 158 -2.90 6.29 -16.72
CA ASP A 158 -2.09 5.43 -15.88
C ASP A 158 -2.58 5.49 -14.42
N LEU A 159 -2.85 4.33 -13.82
CA LEU A 159 -3.29 4.23 -12.43
C LEU A 159 -2.07 4.13 -11.50
N TYR A 160 -2.02 5.00 -10.51
CA TYR A 160 -1.00 5.05 -9.47
C TYR A 160 -1.62 4.73 -8.11
N ARG A 161 -1.16 3.68 -7.46
CA ARG A 161 -1.56 3.33 -6.09
C ARG A 161 -0.54 3.89 -5.11
N VAL A 162 -1.02 4.49 -4.03
CA VAL A 162 -0.18 5.11 -3.02
C VAL A 162 0.30 4.06 -2.03
N LEU A 163 1.62 3.88 -1.96
CA LEU A 163 2.28 3.14 -0.89
C LEU A 163 2.73 4.12 0.18
N CYS A 164 2.29 3.86 1.40
CA CYS A 164 2.57 4.67 2.57
C CYS A 164 3.53 3.92 3.48
N GLY A 165 4.76 4.42 3.59
CA GLY A 165 5.76 3.96 4.53
C GLY A 165 5.75 4.80 5.81
N SER A 166 6.06 4.18 6.93
CA SER A 166 6.14 4.83 8.25
C SER A 166 7.45 4.58 8.99
N SER A 167 8.35 3.76 8.42
CA SER A 167 9.66 3.46 9.01
C SER A 167 10.73 4.42 8.48
N ASP A 168 11.73 4.74 9.30
CA ASP A 168 12.94 5.46 8.85
C ASP A 168 13.65 4.72 7.70
N ARG A 169 13.40 3.42 7.57
CA ARG A 169 13.95 2.55 6.54
C ARG A 169 13.29 2.75 5.17
N ASP A 170 12.10 3.35 5.15
CA ASP A 170 11.32 3.60 3.94
C ASP A 170 11.81 4.84 3.19
N VAL A 171 12.67 5.67 3.79
CA VAL A 171 13.19 6.91 3.19
C VAL A 171 13.80 6.68 1.80
N LEU A 172 14.38 5.49 1.56
CA LEU A 172 14.95 5.11 0.25
C LEU A 172 13.90 4.96 -0.85
N LEU A 173 12.64 4.73 -0.50
CA LEU A 173 11.51 4.57 -1.40
C LEU A 173 10.76 5.88 -1.64
N ASN A 174 11.15 6.97 -0.98
CA ASN A 174 10.40 8.21 -1.09
C ASN A 174 10.40 8.72 -2.53
N ASN A 175 9.20 8.95 -3.07
CA ASN A 175 8.91 9.29 -4.46
C ASN A 175 9.34 8.22 -5.50
N ALA A 176 9.65 6.99 -5.07
CA ALA A 176 9.91 5.89 -5.99
C ALA A 176 8.60 5.45 -6.68
N THR A 177 8.73 4.97 -7.92
CA THR A 177 7.62 4.35 -8.65
C THR A 177 7.97 2.92 -9.03
N PHE A 178 7.03 2.00 -8.82
CA PHE A 178 7.13 0.59 -9.17
C PHE A 178 6.12 0.29 -10.27
N GLU A 179 6.57 -0.09 -11.46
CA GLU A 179 5.65 -0.55 -12.49
C GLU A 179 5.25 -1.99 -12.21
N CYS A 180 3.94 -2.21 -12.06
CA CYS A 180 3.33 -3.51 -11.83
C CYS A 180 3.00 -4.17 -13.17
N TYR A 181 3.54 -5.36 -13.35
CA TYR A 181 3.22 -6.27 -14.43
C TYR A 181 2.47 -7.45 -13.83
N ARG A 182 1.14 -7.37 -13.89
CA ARG A 182 0.27 -8.41 -13.33
C ARG A 182 0.41 -9.73 -14.07
N ARG A 183 0.37 -10.82 -13.30
CA ARG A 183 0.50 -12.20 -13.80
C ARG A 183 1.76 -12.41 -14.64
N LYS A 184 2.87 -11.81 -14.20
CA LYS A 184 4.17 -11.89 -14.86
C LYS A 184 5.24 -12.25 -13.85
N ARG A 185 6.29 -12.91 -14.34
CA ARG A 185 7.54 -13.14 -13.63
C ARG A 185 8.73 -13.15 -14.58
N LEU A 186 9.94 -13.10 -14.04
CA LEU A 186 11.17 -13.31 -14.80
C LEU A 186 11.33 -14.79 -15.20
N ASP A 187 11.84 -14.98 -16.40
CA ASP A 187 12.18 -16.29 -16.97
C ASP A 187 13.57 -16.72 -16.50
N GLY A 188 13.63 -17.66 -15.56
CA GLY A 188 14.89 -18.20 -15.05
C GLY A 188 14.81 -18.71 -13.62
N SER A 189 15.97 -19.13 -13.10
CA SER A 189 16.13 -19.48 -11.69
C SER A 189 16.29 -18.23 -10.83
N HIS A 190 15.52 -18.14 -9.76
CA HIS A 190 15.57 -17.01 -8.84
C HIS A 190 16.75 -17.15 -7.89
N GLN A 191 17.52 -16.08 -7.73
CA GLN A 191 18.68 -16.08 -6.83
C GLN A 191 18.24 -16.21 -5.36
N VAL A 192 17.09 -15.63 -5.03
CA VAL A 192 16.55 -15.62 -3.67
C VAL A 192 15.03 -15.76 -3.70
N GLU A 193 14.51 -16.68 -2.90
CA GLU A 193 13.09 -16.89 -2.64
C GLU A 193 12.87 -16.89 -1.12
N VAL A 194 11.97 -16.03 -0.64
CA VAL A 194 11.68 -15.88 0.80
C VAL A 194 10.18 -15.83 1.05
N LYS A 195 9.76 -16.33 2.21
CA LYS A 195 8.40 -16.15 2.67
C LYS A 195 8.11 -14.67 2.91
N ALA A 196 7.09 -14.17 2.24
CA ALA A 196 6.54 -12.84 2.47
C ALA A 196 5.02 -12.93 2.33
N TYR A 197 4.28 -12.28 3.20
CA TYR A 197 2.83 -12.37 3.26
C TYR A 197 2.16 -11.06 2.86
N SER A 198 2.94 -10.07 2.43
CA SER A 198 2.48 -8.90 1.70
C SER A 198 3.52 -8.46 0.68
N PHE A 199 3.09 -7.71 -0.33
CA PHE A 199 4.01 -7.02 -1.25
C PHE A 199 4.94 -6.05 -0.49
N HIS A 200 4.41 -5.34 0.52
CA HIS A 200 5.20 -4.41 1.33
C HIS A 200 6.37 -5.11 2.02
N GLU A 201 6.12 -6.26 2.65
CA GLU A 201 7.20 -7.05 3.25
C GLU A 201 8.20 -7.57 2.21
N CYS A 202 7.70 -7.99 1.03
CA CYS A 202 8.56 -8.43 -0.06
C CYS A 202 9.51 -7.30 -0.52
N LEU A 203 8.96 -6.09 -0.65
CA LEU A 203 9.70 -4.88 -0.98
C LEU A 203 10.72 -4.54 0.11
N ASP A 204 10.32 -4.53 1.38
CA ASP A 204 11.19 -4.24 2.52
C ASP A 204 12.37 -5.21 2.60
N GLU A 205 12.13 -6.51 2.36
CA GLU A 205 13.19 -7.52 2.35
C GLU A 205 14.18 -7.29 1.22
N CYS A 206 13.72 -6.93 0.02
CA CYS A 206 14.61 -6.62 -1.09
C CYS A 206 15.44 -5.36 -0.81
N MET A 207 14.79 -4.29 -0.35
CA MET A 207 15.45 -3.03 0.01
C MET A 207 16.43 -3.19 1.17
N ARG A 208 16.11 -4.04 2.15
CA ARG A 208 17.01 -4.36 3.26
C ARG A 208 18.31 -5.01 2.79
N ARG A 209 18.22 -5.89 1.79
CA ARG A 209 19.37 -6.69 1.33
C ARG A 209 20.24 -5.93 0.33
N TYR A 210 19.61 -5.19 -0.59
CA TYR A 210 20.30 -4.60 -1.73
C TYR A 210 20.20 -3.09 -1.81
N ALA A 211 19.42 -2.43 -0.94
CA ALA A 211 19.16 -0.99 -1.02
C ALA A 211 18.77 -0.57 -2.45
N ARG A 212 19.52 0.36 -3.07
CA ARG A 212 19.26 0.83 -4.45
C ARG A 212 19.60 -0.19 -5.55
N ASP A 213 20.28 -1.27 -5.19
CA ASP A 213 20.53 -2.39 -6.09
C ASP A 213 19.38 -3.40 -6.12
N CYS A 214 18.34 -3.20 -5.30
CA CYS A 214 17.05 -3.85 -5.48
C CYS A 214 16.37 -3.29 -6.74
N ARG A 215 16.18 -4.14 -7.75
CA ARG A 215 15.72 -3.70 -9.09
C ARG A 215 14.33 -4.20 -9.44
N SER A 216 13.98 -5.38 -8.95
CA SER A 216 12.63 -5.92 -9.11
C SER A 216 12.27 -6.87 -7.98
N VAL A 217 10.97 -6.97 -7.73
CA VAL A 217 10.40 -7.99 -6.85
C VAL A 217 9.27 -8.71 -7.58
N GLU A 218 9.13 -10.00 -7.34
CA GLU A 218 7.99 -10.82 -7.73
C GLU A 218 7.28 -11.26 -6.47
N TYR A 219 6.00 -10.98 -6.38
CA TYR A 219 5.21 -11.32 -5.20
C TYR A 219 4.02 -12.20 -5.57
N SER A 220 3.84 -13.26 -4.79
CA SER A 220 2.65 -14.11 -4.83
C SER A 220 1.91 -14.02 -3.51
N SER A 221 0.73 -13.43 -3.53
CA SER A 221 -0.20 -13.46 -2.39
C SER A 221 -0.66 -14.88 -2.08
N ARG A 222 -0.94 -15.67 -3.12
CA ARG A 222 -1.38 -17.07 -3.01
C ARG A 222 -0.35 -17.96 -2.32
N TYR A 223 0.92 -17.89 -2.75
CA TYR A 223 1.98 -18.72 -2.16
C TYR A 223 2.66 -18.08 -0.96
N GLN A 224 2.33 -16.82 -0.67
CA GLN A 224 3.00 -15.99 0.34
C GLN A 224 4.50 -16.05 0.13
N MET A 225 4.92 -15.72 -1.09
CA MET A 225 6.29 -15.87 -1.53
C MET A 225 6.76 -14.62 -2.25
N CYS A 226 7.99 -14.23 -1.94
CA CYS A 226 8.69 -13.12 -2.55
C CYS A 226 9.95 -13.64 -3.24
N ARG A 227 10.15 -13.21 -4.47
CA ARG A 227 11.44 -13.36 -5.17
C ARG A 227 11.93 -11.97 -5.54
N PHE A 228 13.23 -11.79 -5.57
CA PHE A 228 13.80 -10.52 -5.97
C PHE A 228 15.11 -10.72 -6.70
N SER A 229 15.46 -9.72 -7.51
CA SER A 229 16.71 -9.69 -8.26
C SER A 229 17.55 -8.46 -7.88
N SER A 230 18.85 -8.67 -7.72
CA SER A 230 19.87 -7.64 -7.94
C SER A 230 20.45 -7.89 -9.32
N TYR A 231 20.46 -6.88 -10.21
CA TYR A 231 21.13 -7.04 -11.50
C TYR A 231 22.64 -6.94 -11.27
N ASP A 232 23.26 -8.05 -10.87
CA ASP A 232 24.72 -8.21 -10.72
C ASP A 232 25.40 -8.27 -12.11
N GLY A 233 25.25 -7.21 -12.90
CA GLY A 233 25.82 -7.10 -14.25
C GLY A 233 25.26 -8.08 -15.29
N GLN A 234 24.26 -8.89 -14.95
CA GLN A 234 23.59 -9.78 -15.90
C GLN A 234 22.43 -9.09 -16.63
N PRO A 235 22.19 -9.42 -17.89
CA PRO A 235 21.04 -8.91 -18.63
C PRO A 235 19.73 -9.33 -17.94
N ARG A 236 18.75 -8.43 -17.95
CA ARG A 236 17.42 -8.69 -17.40
C ARG A 236 16.81 -9.92 -18.10
N PRO A 237 16.36 -10.94 -17.36
CA PRO A 237 15.63 -12.05 -17.95
C PRO A 237 14.29 -11.60 -18.55
N ASN A 238 13.79 -12.36 -19.51
CA ASN A 238 12.50 -12.04 -20.15
C ASN A 238 11.35 -12.13 -19.15
N LEU A 239 10.31 -11.31 -19.35
CA LEU A 239 9.04 -11.50 -18.63
C LEU A 239 8.21 -12.58 -19.32
N ILE A 240 7.71 -13.52 -18.52
CA ILE A 240 6.79 -14.58 -18.95
C ILE A 240 5.52 -14.56 -18.11
N ASP A 241 4.45 -15.12 -18.66
CA ASP A 241 3.17 -15.24 -17.98
C ASP A 241 3.26 -16.19 -16.79
N ASP A 242 2.70 -15.76 -15.65
CA ASP A 242 2.52 -16.59 -14.47
C ASP A 242 1.27 -16.13 -13.71
N ASP A 243 0.30 -17.02 -13.58
CA ASP A 243 -1.00 -16.68 -13.00
C ASP A 243 -0.97 -16.41 -11.49
N HIS A 244 0.16 -16.65 -10.83
CA HIS A 244 0.29 -16.62 -9.38
C HIS A 244 1.25 -15.56 -8.87
N TYR A 245 2.02 -14.93 -9.75
CA TYR A 245 3.00 -13.90 -9.41
C TYR A 245 2.72 -12.61 -10.16
N ASP A 246 2.84 -11.50 -9.45
CA ASP A 246 2.95 -10.18 -10.06
C ASP A 246 4.40 -9.71 -9.98
N PHE A 247 4.90 -9.13 -11.06
CA PHE A 247 6.26 -8.61 -11.15
C PHE A 247 6.24 -7.09 -11.03
N TYR A 248 7.13 -6.56 -10.19
CA TYR A 248 7.24 -5.13 -9.90
C TYR A 248 8.66 -4.66 -10.22
N GLU A 249 8.78 -3.68 -11.11
CA GLU A 249 10.05 -3.09 -11.53
C GLU A 249 10.21 -1.67 -10.99
N PHE A 250 11.38 -1.39 -10.41
CA PHE A 250 11.73 -0.05 -9.94
C PHE A 250 12.00 0.88 -11.14
N LYS A 251 11.32 2.02 -11.15
CA LYS A 251 11.60 3.14 -12.04
C LYS A 251 12.34 4.21 -11.23
N TRP A 252 13.66 4.10 -11.20
CA TRP A 252 14.55 5.12 -10.62
C TRP A 252 14.70 6.33 -11.54
#